data_AF-A0AAP6ZXC5-F1
#
_entry.id   AF-A0AAP6ZXC5-F1
#
_cell.length_a   1.000
_cell.length_b   1.000
_cell.length_c   1.000
_cell.angle_alpha   90.00
_cell.angle_beta   90.00
_cell.angle_gamma   90.00
#
_symmetry.space_group_name_H-M   'P 1'
#
loop_
_entity.id
_entity.type
_entity.pdbx_description
1 polymer ?
#
loop_
_entity_poly.entity_id
_entity_poly.type
_entity_poly.pdbx_seq_one_letter_code
_entity_poly.pdbx_strand_id
1 'polypeptide(L)'
;MNLKKAIVATLVVSSMLTTLAGPIPAGAKAQEQKQSDYRTIQIDPKLAEKLNQALKLFAGKDVELQKVGKRGLIYKKGLAEVRSVDGKYYVQFDGVKDKESILYVGGQTATIDQISKQHQEEVLKWLKVIDAKYAKYAKKQYAFEQEVWVSKRNVRAYAPLDRVKLSKEKRYELKGKDFSTFSIDFDDGQLKTYYLRIDFDKKELDPKLLSTVIDAAKTAFQHKFEMTSAQLAVNVFPITAHGKNKAEAAWVFHDGKVTVYVDPNTGEIKGMYKEFGIRVRDHKGISEKEAKEAVAPLAKKLFNIDMNGYSVKWDEHSEDYYFTSKNGMNVRAALDANKKIVYIRAGKAAVNPFDGYVADMEVKSK
;
A
#
# COMPACT_ATOMS: atom_id res chain seq x y z
N MET A 1 -33.66 -17.20 -42.82
CA MET A 1 -33.29 -16.56 -41.53
C MET A 1 -32.15 -17.35 -40.91
N ASN A 2 -30.95 -16.78 -40.83
CA ASN A 2 -29.76 -17.50 -40.33
C ASN A 2 -29.20 -16.78 -39.10
N LEU A 3 -29.28 -17.41 -37.92
CA LEU A 3 -28.52 -16.95 -36.75
C LEU A 3 -27.02 -17.15 -37.03
N LYS A 4 -26.25 -16.05 -37.07
CA LYS A 4 -24.79 -16.13 -37.09
C LYS A 4 -24.25 -16.35 -35.67
N LYS A 5 -23.25 -17.21 -35.58
CA LYS A 5 -22.64 -17.72 -34.34
C LYS A 5 -22.01 -16.58 -33.51
N ALA A 6 -22.38 -16.47 -32.24
CA ALA A 6 -21.60 -15.74 -31.24
C ALA A 6 -20.62 -16.72 -30.58
N ILE A 7 -19.32 -16.49 -30.73
CA ILE A 7 -18.28 -17.27 -30.05
C ILE A 7 -18.12 -16.68 -28.65
N VAL A 8 -18.64 -17.38 -27.64
CA VAL A 8 -18.38 -17.07 -26.23
C VAL A 8 -16.98 -17.55 -25.89
N ALA A 9 -16.02 -16.62 -25.79
CA ALA A 9 -14.70 -16.91 -25.27
C ALA A 9 -14.80 -17.15 -23.75
N THR A 10 -14.84 -18.42 -23.34
CA THR A 10 -14.82 -18.80 -21.92
C THR A 10 -13.48 -18.42 -21.31
N LEU A 11 -13.47 -17.31 -20.57
CA LEU A 11 -12.28 -16.83 -19.86
C LEU A 11 -11.98 -17.80 -18.70
N VAL A 12 -11.02 -18.69 -18.90
CA VAL A 12 -10.54 -19.62 -17.88
C VAL A 12 -9.83 -18.83 -16.79
N VAL A 13 -10.56 -18.49 -15.74
CA VAL A 13 -9.97 -18.07 -14.46
C VAL A 13 -9.26 -19.30 -13.89
N SER A 14 -7.94 -19.35 -14.06
CA SER A 14 -7.12 -20.45 -13.56
C SER A 14 -7.00 -20.38 -12.03
N SER A 15 -7.98 -20.95 -11.32
CA SER A 15 -7.97 -21.13 -9.87
C SER A 15 -7.67 -22.59 -9.50
N MET A 16 -6.50 -23.10 -9.91
CA MET A 16 -5.95 -24.34 -9.37
C MET A 16 -5.36 -24.13 -7.97
N LEU A 17 -6.22 -24.08 -6.97
CA LEU A 17 -5.88 -24.48 -5.60
C LEU A 17 -6.25 -25.96 -5.46
N THR A 18 -5.32 -26.84 -5.83
CA THR A 18 -5.49 -28.28 -5.65
C THR A 18 -5.45 -28.63 -4.16
N THR A 19 -6.48 -29.37 -3.76
CA THR A 19 -6.80 -29.80 -2.41
C THR A 19 -5.67 -30.52 -1.68
N LEU A 20 -5.46 -30.19 -0.41
CA LEU A 20 -4.90 -31.11 0.59
C LEU A 20 -5.96 -31.32 1.68
N ALA A 21 -6.31 -32.59 1.90
CA ALA A 21 -7.59 -32.95 2.49
C ALA A 21 -7.58 -32.96 4.03
N GLY A 22 -8.64 -32.37 4.59
CA GLY A 22 -9.05 -32.44 5.99
C GLY A 22 -10.39 -31.71 6.12
N PRO A 23 -11.27 -32.09 7.07
CA PRO A 23 -12.56 -31.43 7.22
C PRO A 23 -12.38 -29.98 7.71
N ILE A 24 -12.35 -29.04 6.77
CA ILE A 24 -12.37 -27.60 7.06
C ILE A 24 -13.72 -27.30 7.75
N PRO A 25 -13.74 -26.81 9.00
CA PRO A 25 -15.00 -26.52 9.69
C PRO A 25 -15.80 -25.48 8.91
N ALA A 26 -17.12 -25.69 8.82
CA ALA A 26 -18.01 -24.95 7.91
C ALA A 26 -17.93 -23.42 8.03
N GLY A 27 -17.58 -22.90 9.21
CA GLY A 27 -17.35 -21.46 9.44
C GLY A 27 -16.17 -20.86 8.66
N ALA A 28 -15.12 -21.63 8.38
CA ALA A 28 -13.93 -21.11 7.68
C ALA A 28 -14.20 -20.84 6.19
N LYS A 29 -14.97 -21.72 5.51
CA LYS A 29 -15.38 -21.50 4.11
C LYS A 29 -16.31 -20.28 3.97
N ALA A 30 -17.25 -20.11 4.90
CA ALA A 30 -18.14 -18.96 4.92
C ALA A 30 -17.40 -17.62 5.15
N GLN A 31 -16.30 -17.67 5.91
CA GLN A 31 -15.45 -16.50 6.13
C GLN A 31 -14.60 -16.18 4.89
N GLU A 32 -13.97 -17.17 4.23
CA GLU A 32 -13.20 -16.92 3.00
C GLU A 32 -14.05 -16.49 1.80
N GLN A 33 -15.27 -17.04 1.60
CA GLN A 33 -16.18 -16.56 0.53
C GLN A 33 -16.62 -15.10 0.74
N LYS A 34 -16.92 -14.69 1.99
CA LYS A 34 -17.15 -13.27 2.29
C LYS A 34 -15.88 -12.42 2.16
N GLN A 35 -14.70 -13.04 2.27
CA GLN A 35 -13.41 -12.35 2.20
C GLN A 35 -12.85 -12.20 0.77
N SER A 36 -13.42 -12.85 -0.25
CA SER A 36 -13.11 -12.58 -1.67
C SER A 36 -13.95 -11.44 -2.25
N ASP A 37 -15.22 -11.32 -1.85
CA ASP A 37 -16.22 -10.46 -2.49
C ASP A 37 -15.96 -8.95 -2.30
N TYR A 38 -15.56 -8.51 -1.09
CA TYR A 38 -15.31 -7.07 -0.85
C TYR A 38 -14.17 -6.48 -1.69
N ARG A 39 -13.27 -7.32 -2.25
CA ARG A 39 -12.12 -6.87 -3.05
C ARG A 39 -12.57 -6.25 -4.36
N THR A 40 -13.66 -6.76 -4.91
CA THR A 40 -14.24 -6.30 -6.17
C THR A 40 -15.30 -5.23 -5.93
N ILE A 41 -15.33 -4.21 -6.77
CA ILE A 41 -16.40 -3.23 -6.84
C ILE A 41 -17.00 -3.32 -8.25
N GLN A 42 -18.28 -3.65 -8.33
CA GLN A 42 -19.04 -3.51 -9.57
C GLN A 42 -19.19 -2.02 -9.88
N ILE A 43 -18.79 -1.62 -11.09
CA ILE A 43 -18.93 -0.23 -11.54
C ILE A 43 -20.33 -0.08 -12.17
N ASP A 44 -21.22 0.63 -11.50
CA ASP A 44 -22.54 0.94 -12.06
C ASP A 44 -22.44 1.96 -13.23
N PRO A 45 -23.47 2.08 -14.10
CA PRO A 45 -23.40 2.95 -15.27
C PRO A 45 -23.15 4.43 -14.95
N LYS A 46 -23.66 4.93 -13.82
CA LYS A 46 -23.54 6.34 -13.41
C LYS A 46 -22.13 6.65 -12.90
N LEU A 47 -21.49 5.69 -12.24
CA LEU A 47 -20.07 5.79 -11.89
C LEU A 47 -19.20 5.65 -13.15
N ALA A 48 -19.50 4.66 -14.02
CA ALA A 48 -18.74 4.40 -15.24
C ALA A 48 -18.63 5.64 -16.15
N GLU A 49 -19.74 6.37 -16.38
CA GLU A 49 -19.75 7.60 -17.17
C GLU A 49 -18.72 8.63 -16.67
N LYS A 50 -18.67 8.86 -15.36
CA LYS A 50 -17.79 9.84 -14.72
C LYS A 50 -16.32 9.41 -14.74
N LEU A 51 -16.06 8.12 -14.52
CA LEU A 51 -14.71 7.55 -14.62
C LEU A 51 -14.20 7.63 -16.07
N ASN A 52 -15.06 7.35 -17.06
CA ASN A 52 -14.76 7.51 -18.49
C ASN A 52 -14.51 8.98 -18.87
N GLN A 53 -15.30 9.93 -18.37
CA GLN A 53 -15.08 11.37 -18.59
C GLN A 53 -13.69 11.81 -18.07
N ALA A 54 -13.32 11.37 -16.87
CA ALA A 54 -12.03 11.66 -16.28
C ALA A 54 -10.87 11.05 -17.06
N LEU A 55 -11.04 9.82 -17.55
CA LEU A 55 -10.06 9.14 -18.38
C LEU A 55 -9.92 9.80 -19.75
N LYS A 56 -11.02 10.25 -20.38
CA LYS A 56 -10.99 11.01 -21.63
C LYS A 56 -10.22 12.32 -21.50
N LEU A 57 -10.41 13.05 -20.40
CA LEU A 57 -9.64 14.27 -20.08
C LEU A 57 -8.14 14.01 -19.87
N PHE A 58 -7.74 12.80 -19.48
CA PHE A 58 -6.34 12.41 -19.33
C PHE A 58 -5.73 11.89 -20.64
N ALA A 59 -6.43 10.98 -21.33
CA ALA A 59 -5.93 10.26 -22.49
C ALA A 59 -6.11 11.01 -23.82
N GLY A 60 -6.96 12.05 -23.86
CA GLY A 60 -7.30 12.79 -25.08
C GLY A 60 -8.23 12.04 -26.05
N LYS A 61 -8.65 10.83 -25.69
CA LYS A 61 -9.49 9.92 -26.49
C LYS A 61 -10.38 9.09 -25.58
N ASP A 62 -11.41 8.47 -26.14
CA ASP A 62 -12.22 7.47 -25.44
C ASP A 62 -11.39 6.19 -25.20
N VAL A 63 -11.53 5.62 -24.00
CA VAL A 63 -10.84 4.40 -23.56
C VAL A 63 -11.84 3.56 -22.77
N GLU A 64 -11.98 2.28 -23.11
CA GLU A 64 -12.91 1.39 -22.42
C GLU A 64 -12.36 0.93 -21.07
N LEU A 65 -13.10 1.22 -19.99
CA LEU A 65 -12.83 0.73 -18.64
C LEU A 65 -13.42 -0.67 -18.41
N GLN A 66 -12.73 -1.47 -17.58
CA GLN A 66 -13.26 -2.72 -17.05
C GLN A 66 -14.52 -2.45 -16.20
N LYS A 67 -15.49 -3.37 -16.23
CA LYS A 67 -16.75 -3.27 -15.46
C LYS A 67 -16.58 -3.49 -13.95
N VAL A 68 -15.39 -3.92 -13.52
CA VAL A 68 -15.07 -4.26 -12.13
C VAL A 68 -13.79 -3.55 -11.71
N GLY A 69 -13.87 -2.74 -10.65
CA GLY A 69 -12.70 -2.19 -9.95
C GLY A 69 -12.21 -3.11 -8.83
N LYS A 70 -10.98 -2.88 -8.36
CA LYS A 70 -10.39 -3.56 -7.21
C LYS A 70 -10.11 -2.56 -6.09
N ARG A 71 -10.46 -2.90 -4.85
CA ARG A 71 -10.07 -2.12 -3.67
C ARG A 71 -8.58 -2.25 -3.39
N GLY A 72 -7.95 -1.12 -3.09
CA GLY A 72 -6.57 -1.06 -2.62
C GLY A 72 -6.43 -1.62 -1.20
N LEU A 73 -5.19 -1.96 -0.84
CA LEU A 73 -4.81 -2.39 0.51
C LEU A 73 -4.81 -1.20 1.49
N ILE A 74 -4.84 -1.51 2.80
CA ILE A 74 -5.46 -0.74 3.91
C ILE A 74 -5.37 0.80 3.94
N TYR A 75 -4.32 1.43 3.40
CA TYR A 75 -3.95 2.80 3.79
C TYR A 75 -4.91 3.92 3.37
N LYS A 76 -5.90 3.65 2.51
CA LYS A 76 -6.91 4.64 2.12
C LYS A 76 -8.29 4.00 2.17
N LYS A 77 -9.09 4.42 3.16
CA LYS A 77 -10.50 4.02 3.31
C LYS A 77 -11.19 4.10 1.93
N GLY A 78 -11.80 3.00 1.50
CA GLY A 78 -12.60 2.94 0.28
C GLY A 78 -11.85 2.95 -1.05
N LEU A 79 -10.56 3.30 -1.11
CA LEU A 79 -9.89 3.54 -2.40
C LEU A 79 -9.95 2.31 -3.30
N ALA A 80 -10.41 2.55 -4.52
CA ALA A 80 -10.58 1.58 -5.58
C ALA A 80 -9.82 2.02 -6.81
N GLU A 81 -9.32 1.06 -7.58
CA GLU A 81 -8.76 1.26 -8.91
C GLU A 81 -9.58 0.47 -9.92
N VAL A 82 -9.97 1.10 -11.02
CA VAL A 82 -10.43 0.42 -12.23
C VAL A 82 -9.42 0.65 -13.35
N ARG A 83 -9.15 -0.37 -14.16
CA ARG A 83 -8.24 -0.31 -15.30
C ARG A 83 -9.00 -0.31 -16.61
N SER A 84 -8.35 0.16 -17.67
CA SER A 84 -8.82 -0.06 -19.04
C SER A 84 -8.77 -1.54 -19.43
N VAL A 85 -9.54 -1.92 -20.44
CA VAL A 85 -9.55 -3.30 -20.98
C VAL A 85 -8.17 -3.69 -21.54
N ASP A 86 -7.45 -2.76 -22.15
CA ASP A 86 -6.07 -2.94 -22.62
C ASP A 86 -5.01 -2.90 -21.50
N GLY A 87 -5.42 -2.62 -20.26
CA GLY A 87 -4.55 -2.53 -19.08
C GLY A 87 -3.66 -1.29 -19.02
N LYS A 88 -3.64 -0.43 -20.05
CA LYS A 88 -2.70 0.71 -20.18
C LYS A 88 -3.10 1.96 -19.41
N TYR A 89 -4.33 2.04 -18.90
CA TYR A 89 -4.87 3.19 -18.18
C TYR A 89 -5.57 2.77 -16.89
N TYR A 90 -5.70 3.70 -15.95
CA TYR A 90 -6.45 3.50 -14.71
C TYR A 90 -7.12 4.77 -14.19
N VAL A 91 -8.15 4.57 -13.37
CA VAL A 91 -8.76 5.61 -12.52
C VAL A 91 -8.81 5.11 -11.08
N GLN A 92 -8.31 5.92 -10.15
CA GLN A 92 -8.43 5.69 -8.70
C GLN A 92 -9.47 6.62 -8.08
N PHE A 93 -10.41 6.05 -7.35
CA PHE A 93 -11.58 6.73 -6.77
C PHE A 93 -11.93 6.17 -5.38
N ASP A 94 -12.62 6.94 -4.54
CA ASP A 94 -13.18 6.43 -3.29
C ASP A 94 -14.45 5.61 -3.59
N GLY A 95 -14.39 4.31 -3.25
CA GLY A 95 -15.44 3.31 -3.42
C GLY A 95 -16.20 2.99 -2.13
N VAL A 96 -16.23 3.89 -1.14
CA VAL A 96 -17.30 3.92 -0.13
C VAL A 96 -18.54 4.57 -0.75
N LYS A 97 -19.72 3.98 -0.54
CA LYS A 97 -20.99 4.62 -0.90
C LYS A 97 -21.07 6.03 -0.30
N ASP A 98 -21.68 6.94 -1.04
CA ASP A 98 -21.86 8.37 -0.73
C ASP A 98 -20.61 9.27 -0.93
N LYS A 99 -19.43 8.71 -1.25
CA LYS A 99 -18.20 9.49 -1.50
C LYS A 99 -17.43 9.05 -2.75
N GLU A 100 -18.09 9.05 -3.91
CA GLU A 100 -17.53 8.58 -5.19
C GLU A 100 -16.30 9.36 -5.74
N SER A 101 -15.57 10.18 -4.97
CA SER A 101 -14.60 11.13 -5.54
C SER A 101 -13.45 10.43 -6.29
N ILE A 102 -13.09 10.94 -7.48
CA ILE A 102 -11.89 10.51 -8.21
C ILE A 102 -10.69 11.21 -7.59
N LEU A 103 -9.66 10.46 -7.20
CA LEU A 103 -8.42 10.99 -6.66
C LEU A 103 -7.37 11.13 -7.76
N TYR A 104 -7.18 10.10 -8.59
CA TYR A 104 -6.14 10.05 -9.62
C TYR A 104 -6.64 9.43 -10.92
N VAL A 105 -6.08 9.88 -12.04
CA VAL A 105 -6.21 9.26 -13.36
C VAL A 105 -4.80 9.09 -13.94
N GLY A 106 -4.53 7.96 -14.59
CA GLY A 106 -3.20 7.70 -15.14
C GLY A 106 -3.16 6.64 -16.23
N GLY A 107 -1.96 6.42 -16.78
CA GLY A 107 -1.69 5.41 -17.79
C GLY A 107 -0.24 5.39 -18.27
N GLN A 108 0.08 4.39 -19.09
CA GLN A 108 1.37 4.25 -19.78
C GLN A 108 1.42 5.19 -20.99
N THR A 109 1.66 6.47 -20.72
CA THR A 109 1.59 7.56 -21.72
C THR A 109 2.91 8.30 -21.92
N ALA A 110 3.99 7.85 -21.28
CA ALA A 110 5.34 8.40 -21.45
C ALA A 110 6.36 7.28 -21.68
N THR A 111 7.55 7.66 -22.13
CA THR A 111 8.71 6.77 -22.20
C THR A 111 9.84 7.27 -21.33
N ILE A 112 10.78 6.39 -20.98
CA ILE A 112 11.96 6.75 -20.18
C ILE A 112 12.80 7.86 -20.83
N ASP A 113 12.82 7.95 -22.16
CA ASP A 113 13.54 9.01 -22.89
C ASP A 113 12.94 10.42 -22.73
N GLN A 114 11.70 10.52 -22.23
CA GLN A 114 11.08 11.80 -21.86
C GLN A 114 11.53 12.28 -20.45
N ILE A 115 12.19 11.43 -19.68
CA ILE A 115 12.79 11.77 -18.38
C ILE A 115 14.24 12.21 -18.61
N SER A 116 14.69 13.30 -17.98
CA SER A 116 16.06 13.77 -18.15
C SER A 116 17.10 12.73 -17.70
N LYS A 117 18.22 12.61 -18.43
CA LYS A 117 19.28 11.65 -18.10
C LYS A 117 19.87 11.89 -16.70
N GLN A 118 19.98 13.15 -16.27
CA GLN A 118 20.36 13.52 -14.91
C GLN A 118 19.42 12.90 -13.85
N HIS A 119 18.10 12.95 -14.06
CA HIS A 119 17.13 12.36 -13.11
C HIS A 119 17.19 10.82 -13.12
N GLN A 120 17.36 10.22 -14.30
CA GLN A 120 17.58 8.77 -14.44
C GLN A 120 18.82 8.34 -13.64
N GLU A 121 19.94 9.06 -13.79
CA GLU A 121 21.20 8.78 -13.10
C GLU A 121 21.10 8.98 -11.58
N GLU A 122 20.40 10.02 -11.10
CA GLU A 122 20.18 10.23 -9.67
C GLU A 122 19.37 9.07 -9.05
N VAL A 123 18.30 8.65 -9.72
CA VAL A 123 17.49 7.51 -9.28
C VAL A 123 18.32 6.22 -9.24
N LEU A 124 19.12 5.93 -10.28
CA LEU A 124 20.00 4.76 -10.31
C LEU A 124 21.09 4.83 -9.22
N LYS A 125 21.58 6.01 -8.88
CA LYS A 125 22.50 6.23 -7.76
C LYS A 125 21.83 5.90 -6.42
N TRP A 126 20.60 6.37 -6.19
CA TRP A 126 19.85 6.03 -4.98
C TRP A 126 19.58 4.54 -4.85
N LEU A 127 19.12 3.87 -5.91
CA LEU A 127 18.88 2.42 -5.91
C LEU A 127 20.15 1.64 -5.53
N LYS A 128 21.31 1.98 -6.10
CA LYS A 128 22.61 1.37 -5.74
C LYS A 128 23.01 1.60 -4.28
N VAL A 129 22.80 2.79 -3.74
CA VAL A 129 23.10 3.11 -2.33
C VAL A 129 22.19 2.32 -1.37
N ILE A 130 20.90 2.22 -1.69
CA ILE A 130 19.91 1.47 -0.91
C ILE A 130 20.22 -0.04 -0.94
N ASP A 131 20.49 -0.59 -2.13
CA ASP A 131 20.88 -2.00 -2.32
C ASP A 131 22.14 -2.34 -1.53
N ALA A 132 23.20 -1.54 -1.68
CA ALA A 132 24.46 -1.75 -0.97
C ALA A 132 24.33 -1.66 0.56
N LYS A 133 23.40 -0.83 1.07
CA LYS A 133 23.17 -0.67 2.51
C LYS A 133 22.32 -1.79 3.12
N TYR A 134 21.25 -2.21 2.43
CA TYR A 134 20.20 -3.06 3.01
C TYR A 134 20.12 -4.47 2.43
N ALA A 135 20.65 -4.68 1.22
CA ALA A 135 20.51 -5.91 0.45
C ALA A 135 21.87 -6.55 0.14
N LYS A 136 22.63 -6.83 1.20
CA LYS A 136 23.97 -7.46 1.19
C LYS A 136 24.11 -8.70 0.27
N TYR A 137 23.00 -9.37 -0.04
CA TYR A 137 22.95 -10.63 -0.78
C TYR A 137 22.46 -10.54 -2.24
N ALA A 138 21.83 -9.43 -2.66
CA ALA A 138 21.06 -9.44 -3.91
C ALA A 138 21.82 -8.96 -5.16
N LYS A 139 22.82 -8.06 -5.00
CA LYS A 139 23.66 -7.50 -6.10
C LYS A 139 22.83 -7.12 -7.35
N LYS A 140 21.71 -6.43 -7.16
CA LYS A 140 20.74 -6.22 -8.25
C LYS A 140 21.29 -5.27 -9.31
N GLN A 141 20.89 -5.50 -10.57
CA GLN A 141 21.21 -4.63 -11.70
C GLN A 141 20.00 -3.78 -12.06
N TYR A 142 20.17 -2.46 -11.94
CA TYR A 142 19.11 -1.49 -12.15
C TYR A 142 19.16 -0.94 -13.58
N ALA A 143 18.13 -1.26 -14.36
CA ALA A 143 17.85 -0.70 -15.68
C ALA A 143 16.34 -0.40 -15.77
N PHE A 144 15.99 0.74 -16.35
CA PHE A 144 14.59 1.15 -16.50
C PHE A 144 13.91 0.37 -17.64
N GLU A 145 12.61 0.11 -17.48
CA GLU A 145 11.70 -0.23 -18.56
C GLU A 145 11.48 1.00 -19.46
N GLN A 146 11.15 0.74 -20.73
CA GLN A 146 10.90 1.82 -21.70
C GLN A 146 9.60 2.59 -21.40
N GLU A 147 8.58 1.92 -20.88
CA GLU A 147 7.26 2.51 -20.60
C GLU A 147 7.23 3.18 -19.22
N VAL A 148 6.79 4.44 -19.17
CA VAL A 148 6.63 5.21 -17.92
C VAL A 148 5.14 5.47 -17.67
N TRP A 149 4.70 5.14 -16.47
CA TRP A 149 3.34 5.42 -16.01
C TRP A 149 3.24 6.89 -15.59
N VAL A 150 2.32 7.64 -16.17
CA VAL A 150 2.02 9.03 -15.79
C VAL A 150 0.66 9.06 -15.12
N SER A 151 0.52 9.86 -14.06
CA SER A 151 -0.77 10.15 -13.47
C SER A 151 -0.92 11.62 -13.06
N LYS A 152 -2.17 12.05 -12.93
CA LYS A 152 -2.56 13.37 -12.46
C LYS A 152 -3.56 13.25 -11.33
N ARG A 153 -3.54 14.19 -10.39
CA ARG A 153 -4.55 14.29 -9.34
C ARG A 153 -5.79 14.99 -9.90
N ASN A 154 -6.97 14.62 -9.44
CA ASN A 154 -8.14 15.49 -9.54
C ASN A 154 -7.96 16.69 -8.60
N VAL A 155 -8.06 17.92 -9.12
CA VAL A 155 -7.98 19.17 -8.34
C VAL A 155 -9.06 19.21 -7.26
N ARG A 156 -10.16 18.49 -7.47
CA ARG A 156 -11.28 18.32 -6.52
C ARG A 156 -11.34 16.90 -5.94
N ALA A 157 -10.20 16.31 -5.59
CA ALA A 157 -10.10 14.92 -5.07
C ALA A 157 -11.00 14.57 -3.86
N TYR A 158 -11.53 15.57 -3.15
CA TYR A 158 -12.42 15.42 -1.99
C TYR A 158 -13.78 16.12 -2.16
N ALA A 159 -14.14 16.58 -3.36
CA ALA A 159 -15.47 17.11 -3.65
C ALA A 159 -16.30 16.09 -4.46
N PRO A 160 -17.62 16.28 -4.57
CA PRO A 160 -18.47 15.47 -5.46
C PRO A 160 -17.96 15.44 -6.91
N LEU A 161 -18.33 14.39 -7.64
CA LEU A 161 -17.86 14.12 -9.01
C LEU A 161 -18.40 15.07 -10.09
N ASP A 162 -19.22 16.07 -9.76
CA ASP A 162 -19.89 16.94 -10.76
C ASP A 162 -18.92 17.79 -11.59
N ARG A 163 -17.65 17.92 -11.16
CA ARG A 163 -16.63 18.75 -11.82
C ARG A 163 -15.24 18.10 -11.80
N VAL A 164 -15.03 17.10 -12.65
CA VAL A 164 -13.70 16.52 -12.87
C VAL A 164 -12.76 17.57 -13.47
N LYS A 165 -11.62 17.84 -12.81
CA LYS A 165 -10.56 18.73 -13.33
C LYS A 165 -9.20 18.18 -12.92
N LEU A 166 -8.32 17.89 -13.87
CA LEU A 166 -7.00 17.33 -13.59
C LEU A 166 -5.97 18.42 -13.23
N SER A 167 -4.98 18.06 -12.42
CA SER A 167 -3.87 18.91 -12.00
C SER A 167 -2.92 19.27 -13.15
N LYS A 168 -2.14 20.33 -12.96
CA LYS A 168 -0.91 20.57 -13.74
C LYS A 168 0.17 19.57 -13.33
N GLU A 169 0.45 19.48 -12.02
CA GLU A 169 1.29 18.46 -11.37
C GLU A 169 1.13 17.10 -12.06
N LYS A 170 2.24 16.56 -12.55
CA LYS A 170 2.35 15.20 -13.08
C LYS A 170 3.12 14.33 -12.10
N ARG A 171 2.73 13.07 -12.04
CA ARG A 171 3.34 12.02 -11.23
C ARG A 171 3.83 10.94 -12.16
N TYR A 172 5.10 10.56 -12.04
CA TYR A 172 5.72 9.54 -12.87
C TYR A 172 6.05 8.34 -12.00
N GLU A 173 5.59 7.16 -12.39
CA GLU A 173 6.07 5.89 -11.85
C GLU A 173 7.00 5.25 -12.89
N LEU A 174 8.30 5.27 -12.59
CA LEU A 174 9.34 4.64 -13.41
C LEU A 174 9.55 3.22 -12.86
N LYS A 175 9.71 2.25 -13.76
CA LYS A 175 9.86 0.83 -13.40
C LYS A 175 11.13 0.25 -13.98
N GLY A 176 11.53 -0.88 -13.43
CA GLY A 176 12.52 -1.77 -13.99
C GLY A 176 12.42 -3.12 -13.31
N LYS A 177 13.30 -4.05 -13.69
CA LYS A 177 13.34 -5.35 -13.05
C LYS A 177 13.60 -5.20 -11.54
N ASP A 178 12.70 -5.74 -10.73
CA ASP A 178 12.75 -5.76 -9.26
C ASP A 178 12.74 -4.35 -8.60
N PHE A 179 12.28 -3.29 -9.28
CA PHE A 179 12.12 -1.98 -8.63
C PHE A 179 11.03 -1.10 -9.26
N SER A 180 10.48 -0.19 -8.46
CA SER A 180 9.73 0.96 -8.98
C SER A 180 10.02 2.23 -8.20
N THR A 181 9.77 3.37 -8.84
CA THR A 181 10.02 4.70 -8.28
C THR A 181 8.80 5.56 -8.47
N PHE A 182 8.65 6.58 -7.64
CA PHE A 182 7.60 7.56 -7.77
C PHE A 182 8.20 8.96 -7.68
N SER A 183 8.12 9.72 -8.78
CA SER A 183 8.61 11.08 -8.89
C SER A 183 7.46 12.05 -9.17
N ILE A 184 7.56 13.28 -8.64
CA ILE A 184 6.58 14.35 -8.85
C ILE A 184 7.26 15.48 -9.61
N ASP A 185 6.62 15.93 -10.69
CA ASP A 185 6.93 17.13 -11.46
C ASP A 185 6.03 18.24 -10.93
N PHE A 186 6.64 19.11 -10.13
CA PHE A 186 5.98 20.23 -9.49
C PHE A 186 5.88 21.43 -10.44
N ASP A 187 5.03 22.40 -10.11
CA ASP A 187 4.87 23.62 -10.91
C ASP A 187 6.14 24.52 -10.95
N ASP A 188 7.22 24.15 -10.23
CA ASP A 188 8.56 24.75 -10.32
C ASP A 188 9.44 24.17 -11.46
N GLY A 189 8.93 23.17 -12.19
CA GLY A 189 9.64 22.49 -13.28
C GLY A 189 10.71 21.49 -12.83
N GLN A 190 10.81 21.20 -11.52
CA GLN A 190 11.76 20.22 -11.00
C GLN A 190 11.05 18.88 -10.75
N LEU A 191 11.40 17.89 -11.56
CA LEU A 191 11.08 16.49 -11.31
C LEU A 191 11.88 16.01 -10.09
N LYS A 192 11.20 15.65 -9.00
CA LYS A 192 11.81 15.19 -7.74
C LYS A 192 11.34 13.78 -7.43
N THR A 193 12.26 12.87 -7.13
CA THR A 193 11.90 11.53 -6.68
C THR A 193 11.39 11.62 -5.26
N TYR A 194 10.16 11.14 -5.05
CA TYR A 194 9.55 11.08 -3.73
C TYR A 194 9.93 9.79 -3.03
N TYR A 195 9.85 8.67 -3.76
CA TYR A 195 9.82 7.34 -3.15
C TYR A 195 10.34 6.25 -4.09
N LEU A 196 10.91 5.20 -3.50
CA LEU A 196 11.54 4.05 -4.16
C LEU A 196 11.04 2.75 -3.52
N ARG A 197 10.89 1.71 -4.35
CA ARG A 197 10.71 0.31 -3.93
C ARG A 197 11.74 -0.55 -4.63
N ILE A 198 12.31 -1.49 -3.89
CA ILE A 198 13.09 -2.60 -4.44
C ILE A 198 12.42 -3.89 -3.96
N ASP A 199 12.11 -4.78 -4.90
CA ASP A 199 11.46 -6.06 -4.65
C ASP A 199 12.52 -7.16 -4.48
N PHE A 200 12.33 -8.03 -3.49
CA PHE A 200 13.24 -9.12 -3.17
C PHE A 200 12.48 -10.44 -3.15
N ASP A 201 12.97 -11.42 -3.89
CA ASP A 201 12.48 -12.80 -3.79
C ASP A 201 12.68 -13.31 -2.36
N LYS A 202 11.81 -14.20 -1.88
CA LYS A 202 11.93 -14.84 -0.56
C LYS A 202 13.32 -15.45 -0.30
N LYS A 203 13.99 -15.94 -1.35
CA LYS A 203 15.33 -16.54 -1.30
C LYS A 203 16.48 -15.53 -1.12
N GLU A 204 16.24 -14.24 -1.36
CA GLU A 204 17.23 -13.14 -1.23
C GLU A 204 17.21 -12.52 0.18
N LEU A 205 16.23 -12.88 1.01
CA LEU A 205 15.97 -12.29 2.33
C LEU A 205 16.65 -13.07 3.46
N ASP A 206 17.06 -12.36 4.51
CA ASP A 206 17.68 -12.95 5.70
C ASP A 206 16.72 -13.94 6.40
N PRO A 207 17.10 -15.24 6.57
CA PRO A 207 16.25 -16.23 7.22
C PRO A 207 15.78 -15.88 8.64
N LYS A 208 16.58 -15.12 9.41
CA LYS A 208 16.20 -14.66 10.76
C LYS A 208 15.11 -13.59 10.70
N LEU A 209 15.23 -12.66 9.74
CA LEU A 209 14.22 -11.64 9.45
C LEU A 209 12.90 -12.32 9.00
N LEU A 210 12.99 -13.32 8.13
CA LEU A 210 11.85 -14.13 7.71
C LEU A 210 11.14 -14.83 8.87
N SER A 211 11.87 -15.50 9.78
CA SER A 211 11.27 -16.14 10.96
C SER A 211 10.54 -15.12 11.82
N THR A 212 11.18 -13.98 12.10
CA THR A 212 10.62 -12.90 12.94
C THR A 212 9.28 -12.40 12.39
N VAL A 213 9.18 -12.22 11.08
CA VAL A 213 7.93 -11.81 10.40
C VAL A 213 6.84 -12.87 10.49
N ILE A 214 7.19 -14.14 10.25
CA ILE A 214 6.24 -15.27 10.29
C ILE A 214 5.71 -15.48 11.72
N ASP A 215 6.59 -15.44 12.71
CA ASP A 215 6.24 -15.59 14.13
C ASP A 215 5.41 -14.41 14.64
N ALA A 216 5.69 -13.19 14.17
CA ALA A 216 4.88 -12.01 14.46
C ALA A 216 3.45 -12.15 13.90
N ALA A 217 3.32 -12.50 12.61
CA ALA A 217 2.03 -12.73 11.95
C ALA A 217 1.19 -13.82 12.63
N LYS A 218 1.84 -14.94 13.01
CA LYS A 218 1.22 -16.01 13.79
C LYS A 218 0.78 -15.53 15.19
N THR A 219 1.60 -14.72 15.85
CA THR A 219 1.32 -14.22 17.21
C THR A 219 0.16 -13.21 17.23
N ALA A 220 0.12 -12.28 16.27
CA ALA A 220 -0.91 -11.23 16.23
C ALA A 220 -2.26 -11.71 15.71
N PHE A 221 -2.24 -12.54 14.66
CA PHE A 221 -3.44 -12.83 13.86
C PHE A 221 -3.75 -14.33 13.74
N GLN A 222 -2.98 -15.20 14.40
CA GLN A 222 -3.07 -16.67 14.28
C GLN A 222 -2.94 -17.15 12.81
N HIS A 223 -2.22 -16.38 12.01
CA HIS A 223 -2.18 -16.51 10.56
C HIS A 223 -0.91 -17.25 10.09
N LYS A 224 -1.06 -18.15 9.13
CA LYS A 224 0.06 -18.84 8.48
C LYS A 224 0.57 -17.96 7.34
N PHE A 225 1.59 -17.16 7.65
CA PHE A 225 2.11 -16.15 6.73
C PHE A 225 2.95 -16.79 5.60
N GLU A 226 2.54 -16.59 4.35
CA GLU A 226 3.14 -17.22 3.17
C GLU A 226 3.32 -16.22 2.02
N MET A 227 4.54 -15.74 1.83
CA MET A 227 4.89 -14.79 0.77
C MET A 227 5.89 -15.36 -0.24
N THR A 228 5.87 -14.82 -1.46
CA THR A 228 6.87 -15.07 -2.51
C THR A 228 8.01 -14.06 -2.51
N SER A 229 7.74 -12.83 -2.08
CA SER A 229 8.67 -11.70 -2.10
C SER A 229 8.37 -10.70 -0.97
N ALA A 230 9.29 -9.77 -0.73
CA ALA A 230 9.12 -8.63 0.15
C ALA A 230 9.64 -7.35 -0.53
N GLN A 231 9.23 -6.18 -0.06
CA GLN A 231 9.64 -4.90 -0.63
C GLN A 231 10.48 -4.11 0.39
N LEU A 232 11.56 -3.48 -0.06
CA LEU A 232 12.22 -2.40 0.67
C LEU A 232 11.65 -1.06 0.18
N ALA A 233 10.83 -0.43 1.01
CA ALA A 233 10.21 0.86 0.75
C ALA A 233 11.09 1.99 1.28
N VAL A 234 11.44 2.98 0.46
CA VAL A 234 12.28 4.13 0.86
C VAL A 234 11.70 5.45 0.38
N ASN A 235 11.33 6.33 1.32
CA ASN A 235 11.04 7.74 1.01
C ASN A 235 12.36 8.51 0.89
N VAL A 236 12.60 9.14 -0.26
CA VAL A 236 13.78 9.98 -0.53
C VAL A 236 13.45 11.46 -0.62
N PHE A 237 12.16 11.84 -0.62
CA PHE A 237 11.74 13.24 -0.66
C PHE A 237 12.40 14.12 0.42
N PRO A 238 12.48 13.71 1.71
CA PRO A 238 13.08 14.54 2.75
C PRO A 238 14.53 14.94 2.45
N ILE A 239 15.30 14.06 1.79
CA ILE A 239 16.66 14.36 1.35
C ILE A 239 16.61 15.38 0.20
N THR A 240 15.86 15.09 -0.86
CA THR A 240 15.80 15.92 -2.09
C THR A 240 15.22 17.32 -1.87
N ALA A 241 14.37 17.51 -0.84
CA ALA A 241 13.68 18.77 -0.58
C ALA A 241 14.38 19.67 0.45
N HIS A 242 15.14 19.08 1.39
CA HIS A 242 15.66 19.83 2.54
C HIS A 242 17.16 19.59 2.84
N GLY A 243 17.85 18.69 2.13
CA GLY A 243 19.30 18.49 2.19
C GLY A 243 19.89 18.03 3.53
N LYS A 244 19.05 17.88 4.57
CA LYS A 244 19.45 17.58 5.96
C LYS A 244 18.60 16.48 6.61
N ASN A 245 17.49 16.08 5.99
CA ASN A 245 16.64 15.02 6.53
C ASN A 245 17.11 13.66 6.01
N LYS A 246 16.98 12.64 6.86
CA LYS A 246 17.34 11.24 6.55
C LYS A 246 16.27 10.61 5.65
N ALA A 247 16.66 9.66 4.79
CA ALA A 247 15.69 8.87 4.03
C ALA A 247 14.80 8.06 4.98
N GLU A 248 13.60 7.69 4.56
CA GLU A 248 12.69 6.90 5.40
C GLU A 248 12.52 5.48 4.85
N ALA A 249 13.30 4.52 5.35
CA ALA A 249 13.28 3.13 4.88
C ALA A 249 12.48 2.18 5.80
N ALA A 250 11.77 1.22 5.20
CA ALA A 250 11.06 0.14 5.88
C ALA A 250 11.03 -1.13 5.01
N TRP A 251 11.24 -2.30 5.61
CA TRP A 251 10.85 -3.57 4.97
C TRP A 251 9.33 -3.74 5.06
N VAL A 252 8.73 -4.19 3.97
CA VAL A 252 7.29 -4.45 3.82
C VAL A 252 7.11 -5.90 3.36
N PHE A 253 6.57 -6.72 4.25
CA PHE A 253 6.26 -8.12 3.97
C PHE A 253 4.74 -8.27 3.82
N HIS A 254 4.29 -8.95 2.78
CA HIS A 254 2.87 -9.05 2.44
C HIS A 254 2.50 -10.40 1.82
N ASP A 255 1.34 -10.94 2.16
CA ASP A 255 0.82 -12.21 1.61
C ASP A 255 -0.65 -12.13 1.12
N GLY A 256 -1.17 -10.93 0.94
CA GLY A 256 -2.57 -10.70 0.57
C GLY A 256 -3.57 -10.81 1.73
N LYS A 257 -3.18 -11.26 2.93
CA LYS A 257 -4.03 -11.34 4.14
C LYS A 257 -3.46 -10.54 5.32
N VAL A 258 -2.15 -10.38 5.39
CA VAL A 258 -1.43 -9.60 6.41
C VAL A 258 -0.34 -8.78 5.73
N THR A 259 -0.05 -7.61 6.30
CA THR A 259 1.15 -6.82 5.99
C THR A 259 1.94 -6.55 7.28
N VAL A 260 3.25 -6.75 7.23
CA VAL A 260 4.19 -6.58 8.36
C VAL A 260 5.26 -5.56 7.96
N TYR A 261 5.47 -4.56 8.81
CA TYR A 261 6.49 -3.51 8.63
C TYR A 261 7.63 -3.72 9.63
N VAL A 262 8.86 -3.72 9.12
CA VAL A 262 10.07 -3.99 9.90
C VAL A 262 11.13 -2.93 9.63
N ASP A 263 11.85 -2.51 10.66
CA ASP A 263 12.97 -1.59 10.52
C ASP A 263 14.16 -2.31 9.84
N PRO A 264 14.70 -1.76 8.74
CA PRO A 264 15.71 -2.44 7.94
C PRO A 264 17.12 -2.36 8.55
N ASN A 265 17.30 -1.59 9.64
CA ASN A 265 18.56 -1.51 10.38
C ASN A 265 18.55 -2.44 11.60
N THR A 266 17.41 -2.58 12.30
CA THR A 266 17.33 -3.36 13.56
C THR A 266 16.63 -4.73 13.41
N GLY A 267 15.84 -4.94 12.36
CA GLY A 267 14.99 -6.14 12.22
C GLY A 267 13.77 -6.16 13.16
N GLU A 268 13.52 -5.08 13.89
CA GLU A 268 12.36 -4.98 14.80
C GLU A 268 11.07 -4.71 14.04
N ILE A 269 10.00 -5.44 14.38
CA ILE A 269 8.66 -5.14 13.92
C ILE A 269 8.29 -3.72 14.38
N LYS A 270 7.79 -2.88 13.48
CA LYS A 270 7.31 -1.53 13.80
C LYS A 270 5.78 -1.43 13.71
N GLY A 271 5.15 -2.29 12.91
CA GLY A 271 3.70 -2.37 12.84
C GLY A 271 3.20 -3.51 11.96
N MET A 272 1.94 -3.86 12.14
CA MET A 272 1.29 -4.99 11.50
C MET A 272 -0.18 -4.71 11.24
N TYR A 273 -0.67 -5.23 10.12
CA TYR A 273 -2.01 -4.96 9.62
C TYR A 273 -2.65 -6.24 9.06
N LYS A 274 -3.91 -6.49 9.41
CA LYS A 274 -4.74 -7.55 8.83
C LYS A 274 -5.50 -6.99 7.64
N GLU A 275 -5.08 -7.38 6.44
CA GLU A 275 -5.63 -6.86 5.18
C GLU A 275 -7.14 -7.04 5.11
N PHE A 276 -7.81 -5.91 4.89
CA PHE A 276 -9.26 -5.78 4.85
C PHE A 276 -9.99 -6.23 6.13
N GLY A 277 -9.31 -6.21 7.28
CA GLY A 277 -9.95 -6.36 8.59
C GLY A 277 -10.95 -5.23 8.84
N ILE A 278 -12.17 -5.59 9.23
CA ILE A 278 -13.25 -4.63 9.53
C ILE A 278 -13.07 -4.12 10.96
N ARG A 279 -12.49 -2.94 11.11
CA ARG A 279 -12.40 -2.24 12.40
C ARG A 279 -13.72 -1.56 12.78
N VAL A 280 -13.92 -1.33 14.08
CA VAL A 280 -14.96 -0.43 14.59
C VAL A 280 -14.76 0.99 14.06
N ARG A 281 -15.84 1.76 13.94
CA ARG A 281 -15.82 3.17 13.49
C ARG A 281 -16.12 4.18 14.59
N ASP A 282 -16.48 3.68 15.77
CA ASP A 282 -16.71 4.44 16.99
C ASP A 282 -16.27 3.61 18.21
N HIS A 283 -16.19 4.25 19.36
CA HIS A 283 -15.79 3.63 20.63
C HIS A 283 -16.98 3.17 21.49
N LYS A 284 -18.23 3.20 20.99
CA LYS A 284 -19.43 2.96 21.82
C LYS A 284 -19.54 1.50 22.31
N GLY A 285 -18.90 0.56 21.61
CA GLY A 285 -18.88 -0.86 21.96
C GLY A 285 -17.59 -1.37 22.62
N ILE A 286 -16.57 -0.52 22.77
CA ILE A 286 -15.27 -0.91 23.34
C ILE A 286 -14.72 0.27 24.15
N SER A 287 -14.65 0.13 25.47
CA SER A 287 -14.04 1.16 26.32
C SER A 287 -12.52 1.23 26.15
N GLU A 288 -11.95 2.37 26.53
CA GLU A 288 -10.51 2.57 26.61
C GLU A 288 -9.78 1.50 27.45
N LYS A 289 -10.39 1.06 28.56
CA LYS A 289 -9.87 -0.01 29.41
C LYS A 289 -9.79 -1.33 28.65
N GLU A 290 -10.87 -1.74 27.99
CA GLU A 290 -10.94 -2.98 27.22
C GLU A 290 -9.99 -2.94 26.01
N ALA A 291 -9.84 -1.79 25.37
CA ALA A 291 -8.87 -1.61 24.31
C ALA A 291 -7.43 -1.78 24.82
N LYS A 292 -7.12 -1.27 26.02
CA LYS A 292 -5.81 -1.46 26.66
C LYS A 292 -5.56 -2.93 27.03
N GLU A 293 -6.55 -3.62 27.58
CA GLU A 293 -6.48 -5.05 27.92
C GLU A 293 -6.27 -5.92 26.67
N ALA A 294 -6.94 -5.61 25.55
CA ALA A 294 -6.76 -6.31 24.28
C ALA A 294 -5.37 -6.07 23.64
N VAL A 295 -4.84 -4.84 23.73
CA VAL A 295 -3.60 -4.43 23.04
C VAL A 295 -2.34 -4.77 23.83
N ALA A 296 -2.35 -4.71 25.17
CA ALA A 296 -1.16 -4.88 26.01
C ALA A 296 -0.41 -6.21 25.81
N PRO A 297 -1.05 -7.38 25.74
CA PRO A 297 -0.34 -8.65 25.52
C PRO A 297 0.41 -8.68 24.18
N LEU A 298 -0.14 -8.04 23.14
CA LEU A 298 0.49 -8.02 21.83
C LEU A 298 1.58 -6.94 21.73
N ALA A 299 1.39 -5.77 22.35
CA ALA A 299 2.42 -4.74 22.43
C ALA A 299 3.68 -5.25 23.15
N LYS A 300 3.50 -6.05 24.21
CA LYS A 300 4.63 -6.70 24.91
C LYS A 300 5.33 -7.75 24.05
N LYS A 301 4.59 -8.57 23.30
CA LYS A 301 5.17 -9.63 22.46
C LYS A 301 5.86 -9.11 21.19
N LEU A 302 5.29 -8.11 20.52
CA LEU A 302 5.81 -7.61 19.23
C LEU A 302 6.88 -6.52 19.39
N PHE A 303 6.75 -5.67 20.42
CA PHE A 303 7.57 -4.46 20.56
C PHE A 303 8.34 -4.39 21.89
N ASN A 304 8.25 -5.42 22.74
CA ASN A 304 8.74 -5.42 24.12
C ASN A 304 8.15 -4.29 25.01
N ILE A 305 7.05 -3.67 24.59
CA ILE A 305 6.42 -2.55 25.30
C ILE A 305 5.58 -3.08 26.46
N ASP A 306 5.91 -2.67 27.68
CA ASP A 306 4.95 -2.70 28.79
C ASP A 306 4.02 -1.49 28.68
N MET A 307 2.70 -1.71 28.75
CA MET A 307 1.68 -0.67 28.69
C MET A 307 1.20 -0.19 30.08
N ASN A 308 1.83 -0.67 31.16
CA ASN A 308 1.69 -0.08 32.49
C ASN A 308 2.03 1.43 32.45
N GLY A 309 1.19 2.25 33.08
CA GLY A 309 1.33 3.72 33.06
C GLY A 309 0.97 4.42 31.74
N TYR A 310 0.63 3.71 30.66
CA TYR A 310 0.14 4.35 29.43
C TYR A 310 -1.28 4.88 29.64
N SER A 311 -1.53 6.12 29.21
CA SER A 311 -2.88 6.59 28.92
C SER A 311 -3.32 6.04 27.56
N VAL A 312 -4.62 5.91 27.38
CA VAL A 312 -5.29 5.48 26.16
C VAL A 312 -6.36 6.52 25.85
N LYS A 313 -6.61 6.76 24.57
CA LYS A 313 -7.73 7.57 24.10
C LYS A 313 -8.20 7.10 22.74
N TRP A 314 -9.50 7.24 22.48
CA TRP A 314 -10.03 7.16 21.13
C TRP A 314 -9.63 8.41 20.32
N ASP A 315 -9.22 8.21 19.06
CA ASP A 315 -8.87 9.26 18.12
C ASP A 315 -9.97 9.38 17.07
N GLU A 316 -10.85 10.38 17.22
CA GLU A 316 -12.01 10.59 16.33
C GLU A 316 -11.63 10.86 14.86
N HIS A 317 -10.43 11.38 14.59
CA HIS A 317 -9.97 11.62 13.23
C HIS A 317 -9.51 10.30 12.56
N SER A 318 -8.80 9.48 13.32
CA SER A 318 -8.19 8.24 12.84
C SER A 318 -9.14 7.04 12.94
N GLU A 319 -10.20 7.13 13.75
CA GLU A 319 -11.08 6.05 14.24
C GLU A 319 -10.26 4.85 14.76
N ASP A 320 -9.35 5.11 15.70
CA ASP A 320 -8.55 4.08 16.38
C ASP A 320 -8.18 4.47 17.82
N TYR A 321 -7.55 3.55 18.55
CA TYR A 321 -7.08 3.80 19.91
C TYR A 321 -5.61 4.21 19.88
N TYR A 322 -5.31 5.36 20.48
CA TYR A 322 -3.97 5.89 20.63
C TYR A 322 -3.52 5.82 22.09
N PHE A 323 -2.41 5.13 22.32
CA PHE A 323 -1.84 4.86 23.63
C PHE A 323 -0.56 5.66 23.79
N THR A 324 -0.51 6.54 24.79
CA THR A 324 0.61 7.47 25.00
C THR A 324 1.34 7.25 26.31
N SER A 325 2.65 7.44 26.27
CA SER A 325 3.56 7.25 27.41
C SER A 325 4.46 8.47 27.60
N LYS A 326 4.92 8.69 28.84
CA LYS A 326 5.81 9.83 29.16
C LYS A 326 7.20 9.74 28.51
N ASN A 327 7.63 8.54 28.09
CA ASN A 327 8.91 8.33 27.40
C ASN A 327 8.82 8.43 25.86
N GLY A 328 7.65 8.77 25.32
CA GLY A 328 7.43 8.98 23.89
C GLY A 328 7.31 7.71 23.05
N MET A 329 7.44 6.52 23.65
CA MET A 329 7.14 5.26 22.97
C MET A 329 5.62 5.08 22.93
N ASN A 330 4.97 5.58 21.88
CA ASN A 330 3.51 5.50 21.74
C ASN A 330 3.12 4.21 21.00
N VAL A 331 1.89 3.73 21.21
CA VAL A 331 1.29 2.61 20.47
C VAL A 331 -0.04 3.07 19.89
N ARG A 332 -0.43 2.56 18.73
CA ARG A 332 -1.73 2.82 18.12
C ARG A 332 -2.31 1.55 17.54
N ALA A 333 -3.60 1.30 17.78
CA ALA A 333 -4.25 0.06 17.35
C ALA A 333 -5.72 0.29 16.98
N ALA A 334 -6.19 -0.43 15.97
CA ALA A 334 -7.61 -0.56 15.67
C ALA A 334 -8.10 -1.97 16.00
N LEU A 335 -9.34 -2.07 16.46
CA LEU A 335 -9.99 -3.31 16.88
C LEU A 335 -11.22 -3.59 16.02
N ASP A 336 -11.57 -4.87 15.83
CA ASP A 336 -12.87 -5.28 15.31
C ASP A 336 -13.95 -5.27 16.42
N ALA A 337 -15.21 -5.50 16.04
CA ALA A 337 -16.33 -5.54 16.99
C ALA A 337 -16.22 -6.65 18.06
N ASN A 338 -15.32 -7.63 17.87
CA ASN A 338 -15.01 -8.69 18.83
C ASN A 338 -13.75 -8.38 19.66
N LYS A 339 -13.29 -7.12 19.68
CA LYS A 339 -12.09 -6.63 20.37
C LYS A 339 -10.79 -7.27 19.86
N LYS A 340 -10.79 -7.90 18.67
CA LYS A 340 -9.59 -8.46 18.05
C LYS A 340 -8.84 -7.38 17.28
N ILE A 341 -7.51 -7.44 17.31
CA ILE A 341 -6.65 -6.45 16.66
C ILE A 341 -6.77 -6.57 15.13
N VAL A 342 -7.04 -5.43 14.49
CA VAL A 342 -7.03 -5.25 13.02
C VAL A 342 -5.69 -4.69 12.57
N TYR A 343 -5.12 -3.75 13.32
CA TYR A 343 -3.72 -3.37 13.20
C TYR A 343 -3.14 -2.89 14.53
N ILE A 344 -1.82 -2.93 14.63
CA ILE A 344 -1.05 -2.37 15.74
C ILE A 344 0.26 -1.78 15.20
N ARG A 345 0.65 -0.59 15.68
CA ARG A 345 1.85 0.15 15.26
C ARG A 345 2.47 0.90 16.45
N ALA A 346 3.81 0.99 16.51
CA ALA A 346 4.53 1.47 17.69
C ALA A 346 5.64 2.49 17.39
N GLY A 347 6.02 3.27 18.40
CA GLY A 347 7.03 4.32 18.30
C GLY A 347 6.61 5.44 17.34
N LYS A 348 7.49 5.90 16.46
CA LYS A 348 7.15 6.89 15.43
C LYS A 348 5.96 6.44 14.57
N ALA A 349 5.85 5.14 14.29
CA ALA A 349 4.76 4.57 13.51
C ALA A 349 3.40 4.64 14.23
N ALA A 350 3.34 4.94 15.52
CA ALA A 350 2.07 5.23 16.21
C ALA A 350 1.53 6.64 15.92
N VAL A 351 2.37 7.53 15.39
CA VAL A 351 1.97 8.88 14.96
C VAL A 351 1.59 8.82 13.48
N ASN A 352 2.59 8.77 12.60
CA ASN A 352 2.35 8.71 11.16
C ASN A 352 2.19 7.23 10.71
N PRO A 353 1.20 6.89 9.87
CA PRO A 353 1.15 5.58 9.23
C PRO A 353 2.37 5.40 8.31
N PHE A 354 2.73 4.14 8.03
CA PHE A 354 3.94 3.80 7.25
C PHE A 354 3.89 4.29 5.80
N ASP A 355 4.56 5.41 5.51
CA ASP A 355 4.99 5.84 4.17
C ASP A 355 6.53 5.73 3.99
N GLY A 356 7.22 5.07 4.94
CA GLY A 356 8.68 4.93 5.08
C GLY A 356 9.06 4.94 6.59
N TYR A 357 10.31 4.63 6.99
CA TYR A 357 10.78 5.00 8.36
C TYR A 357 12.11 5.75 8.56
N VAL A 358 13.28 5.11 8.77
CA VAL A 358 14.54 5.89 8.97
C VAL A 358 15.75 5.18 8.39
N ALA A 359 16.56 5.95 7.67
CA ALA A 359 17.83 5.55 7.11
C ALA A 359 18.80 6.73 7.04
N ASP A 360 19.86 6.68 7.87
CA ASP A 360 21.06 7.47 7.62
C ASP A 360 21.66 7.07 6.26
N MET A 361 21.49 7.95 5.27
CA MET A 361 22.10 7.82 3.95
C MET A 361 22.87 9.10 3.64
N GLU A 362 24.06 9.24 4.23
CA GLU A 362 25.02 10.27 3.80
C GLU A 362 25.53 9.94 2.38
N VAL A 363 24.88 10.50 1.37
CA VAL A 363 25.49 10.63 0.05
C VAL A 363 26.36 11.87 0.06
N LYS A 364 27.63 11.71 0.44
CA LYS A 364 28.63 12.78 0.27
C LYS A 364 28.80 13.04 -1.22
N SER A 365 28.27 14.18 -1.69
CA SER A 365 28.70 14.77 -2.95
C SER A 365 30.18 15.13 -2.83
N LYS A 366 30.98 14.65 -3.78
CA LYS A 366 32.21 15.34 -4.18
C LYS A 366 31.84 16.43 -5.17
#